data_AF-A0A176S3W5-F1
#
_entry.id   AF-A0A176S3W5-F1
#
_cell.length_a   1.000
_cell.length_b   1.000
_cell.length_c   1.000
_cell.angle_alpha   90.00
_cell.angle_beta   90.00
_cell.angle_gamma   90.00
#
_symmetry.space_group_name_H-M   'P 1'
#
loop_
_entity.id
_entity.type
_entity.pdbx_description
1 polymer ?
#
loop_
_entity_poly.entity_id
_entity_poly.type
_entity_poly.pdbx_seq_one_letter_code
_entity_poly.pdbx_strand_id
1 'polypeptide(L)'
;MAVTDTLKKAFLALEKAEKKIAQLETAHREPIAIIGMACRFPGGANNPEKYWNILKNGIDTITEVPVSRGDWDSYYDPDQTAEGKMYTT
;
A
#
# COMPACT_ATOMS: atom_id res chain seq x y z
N MET A 1 -27.39 -15.85 52.03
CA MET A 1 -25.91 -15.94 51.88
C MET A 1 -25.48 -16.36 50.47
N ALA A 2 -26.21 -17.23 49.76
CA ALA A 2 -25.87 -17.66 48.39
C ALA A 2 -26.08 -16.59 47.30
N VAL A 3 -27.17 -15.81 47.37
CA VAL A 3 -27.50 -14.77 46.36
C VAL A 3 -26.43 -13.69 46.25
N THR A 4 -25.87 -13.25 47.38
CA THR A 4 -24.80 -12.25 47.42
C THR A 4 -23.48 -12.77 46.85
N ASP A 5 -23.19 -14.06 46.95
CA ASP A 5 -22.01 -14.69 46.34
C ASP A 5 -22.17 -14.81 44.82
N THR A 6 -23.36 -15.21 44.36
CA THR A 6 -23.70 -15.26 42.93
C THR A 6 -23.62 -13.90 42.27
N LEU A 7 -24.14 -12.85 42.90
CA LEU A 7 -24.08 -11.49 42.40
C LEU A 7 -22.65 -10.97 42.28
N LYS A 8 -21.79 -11.26 43.27
CA LYS A 8 -20.36 -10.91 43.21
C LYS A 8 -19.64 -11.61 42.05
N LYS A 9 -19.92 -12.90 41.84
CA LYS A 9 -19.34 -13.67 40.72
C LYS A 9 -19.79 -13.14 39.36
N ALA A 10 -21.07 -12.80 39.22
CA ALA A 10 -21.61 -12.21 38.00
C ALA A 10 -20.97 -10.85 37.69
N PHE A 11 -20.83 -9.98 38.70
CA PHE A 11 -20.17 -8.69 38.55
C PHE A 11 -18.71 -8.82 38.09
N LEU A 12 -17.93 -9.70 38.73
CA LEU A 12 -16.54 -9.95 38.33
C LEU A 12 -16.41 -10.53 36.91
N ALA A 13 -17.36 -11.38 36.50
CA ALA A 13 -17.39 -11.93 35.14
C ALA A 13 -17.69 -10.85 34.09
N LEU A 14 -18.59 -9.92 34.39
CA LEU A 14 -18.91 -8.79 33.52
C LEU A 14 -17.72 -7.86 33.36
N GLU A 15 -17.05 -7.46 34.45
CA GLU A 15 -15.85 -6.62 34.40
C GLU A 15 -14.75 -7.28 33.54
N LYS A 16 -14.58 -8.61 33.68
CA LYS A 16 -13.62 -9.37 32.87
C LYS A 16 -14.01 -9.40 31.38
N ALA A 17 -15.29 -9.55 31.08
CA ALA A 17 -15.79 -9.55 29.70
C ALA A 17 -15.61 -8.18 29.04
N GLU A 18 -15.93 -7.09 29.75
CA GLU A 18 -15.74 -5.71 29.29
C GLU A 18 -14.26 -5.43 28.99
N LYS A 19 -13.35 -5.79 29.91
CA LYS A 19 -11.90 -5.69 29.66
C LYS A 19 -11.47 -6.49 28.45
N LYS A 20 -12.03 -7.69 28.26
CA LYS A 20 -11.69 -8.54 27.11
C LYS A 20 -12.17 -7.93 25.80
N ILE A 21 -13.37 -7.35 25.76
CA ILE A 21 -13.89 -6.64 24.60
C ILE A 21 -12.99 -5.46 24.26
N ALA A 22 -12.66 -4.60 25.24
CA ALA A 22 -11.80 -3.44 25.01
C ALA A 22 -10.40 -3.83 24.48
N GLN A 23 -9.82 -4.92 24.98
CA GLN A 23 -8.57 -5.47 24.46
C GLN A 23 -8.69 -5.95 23.01
N LEU A 24 -9.78 -6.64 22.66
CA LEU A 24 -10.01 -7.12 21.31
C LEU A 24 -10.25 -5.96 20.34
N GLU A 25 -11.00 -4.94 20.76
CA GLU A 25 -11.21 -3.72 19.97
C GLU A 25 -9.90 -2.97 19.73
N THR A 26 -9.05 -2.87 20.76
CA THR A 26 -7.73 -2.23 20.67
C THR A 26 -6.82 -2.99 19.72
N ALA A 27 -6.73 -4.32 19.88
CA ALA A 27 -5.94 -5.17 18.99
C ALA A 27 -6.47 -5.14 17.55
N HIS A 28 -7.79 -5.09 17.37
CA HIS A 28 -8.40 -5.00 16.04
C HIS A 28 -8.15 -3.65 15.35
N ARG A 29 -7.93 -2.60 16.12
CA ARG A 29 -7.64 -1.23 15.64
C ARG A 29 -6.18 -0.84 15.84
N GLU A 30 -5.31 -1.80 16.12
CA GLU A 30 -3.89 -1.52 16.35
C GLU A 30 -3.28 -0.94 15.06
N PRO A 31 -2.75 0.30 15.10
CA PRO A 31 -2.16 0.91 13.91
C PRO A 31 -0.92 0.13 13.44
N ILE A 32 -0.81 -0.06 12.14
CA ILE A 32 0.36 -0.73 11.53
C ILE A 32 1.42 0.31 11.17
N ALA A 33 2.60 0.20 11.77
CA ALA A 33 3.72 1.09 11.48
C ALA A 33 4.44 0.68 10.19
N ILE A 34 4.61 1.63 9.26
CA ILE A 34 5.53 1.49 8.13
C ILE A 34 6.92 1.91 8.59
N ILE A 35 7.77 0.94 8.92
CA ILE A 35 9.10 1.19 9.52
C ILE A 35 10.23 1.38 8.50
N GLY A 36 9.95 1.17 7.21
CA GLY A 36 10.93 1.31 6.15
C GLY A 36 10.32 1.11 4.77
N MET A 37 11.01 1.60 3.73
CA MET A 37 10.58 1.51 2.34
C MET A 37 11.79 1.51 1.39
N ALA A 38 11.64 0.88 0.23
CA ALA A 38 12.63 0.87 -0.84
C ALA A 38 11.92 0.82 -2.20
N CYS A 39 12.52 1.39 -3.25
CA CYS A 39 11.89 1.42 -4.57
C CYS A 39 12.90 1.53 -5.73
N ARG A 40 12.39 1.27 -6.94
CA ARG A 40 13.02 1.51 -8.24
C ARG A 40 11.93 2.06 -9.17
N PHE A 41 11.99 3.35 -9.48
CA PHE A 41 11.06 4.05 -10.38
C PHE A 41 11.81 4.66 -11.58
N PRO A 42 11.09 5.07 -12.64
CA PRO A 42 11.67 5.85 -13.74
C PRO A 42 12.38 7.13 -13.28
N GLY A 43 13.18 7.74 -14.15
CA GLY A 43 13.97 8.92 -13.80
C GLY A 43 15.13 8.65 -12.84
N GLY A 44 15.55 7.38 -12.69
CA GLY A 44 16.68 7.01 -11.83
C GLY A 44 16.36 7.00 -10.32
N ALA A 45 15.08 7.02 -9.94
CA ALA A 45 14.65 6.95 -8.55
C ALA A 45 14.88 5.54 -7.97
N ASN A 46 16.08 5.32 -7.46
CA ASN A 46 16.52 4.08 -6.84
C ASN A 46 16.49 4.10 -5.31
N ASN A 47 15.76 5.05 -4.71
CA ASN A 47 15.42 5.11 -3.30
C ASN A 47 14.21 6.05 -3.09
N PRO A 48 13.56 6.00 -1.91
CA PRO A 48 12.41 6.85 -1.59
C PRO A 48 12.71 8.35 -1.70
N GLU A 49 13.92 8.80 -1.33
CA GLU A 49 14.31 10.21 -1.32
C GLU A 49 14.35 10.77 -2.75
N LYS A 50 14.93 10.04 -3.70
CA LYS A 50 14.98 10.42 -5.11
C LYS A 50 13.59 10.39 -5.73
N TYR A 51 12.78 9.37 -5.39
CA TYR A 51 11.39 9.33 -5.85
C TYR A 51 10.60 10.55 -5.37
N TRP A 52 10.75 10.90 -4.10
CA TRP A 52 10.11 12.08 -3.53
C TRP A 52 10.57 13.38 -4.20
N ASN A 53 11.86 13.51 -4.52
CA ASN A 53 12.37 14.67 -5.25
C ASN A 53 11.77 14.80 -6.66
N ILE A 54 11.52 13.69 -7.35
CA ILE A 54 10.84 13.70 -8.67
C ILE A 54 9.42 14.23 -8.51
N LEU A 55 8.65 13.68 -7.58
CA LEU A 55 7.26 14.09 -7.33
C LEU A 55 7.16 15.56 -6.91
N LYS A 56 7.96 15.96 -5.91
CA LYS A 56 7.96 17.31 -5.34
C LYS A 56 8.27 18.38 -6.38
N ASN A 57 9.15 18.08 -7.33
CA ASN A 57 9.59 19.01 -8.36
C ASN A 57 8.81 18.85 -9.67
N GLY A 58 7.83 17.94 -9.75
CA GLY A 58 7.03 17.70 -10.96
C GLY A 58 7.87 17.26 -12.17
N ILE A 59 8.92 16.47 -11.93
CA ILE A 59 9.84 16.05 -12.99
C ILE A 59 9.14 14.98 -13.86
N ASP A 60 9.02 15.25 -15.17
CA ASP A 60 8.61 14.24 -16.14
C ASP A 60 9.75 13.23 -16.36
N THR A 61 9.41 11.95 -16.28
CA THR A 61 10.35 10.83 -16.38
C THR A 61 9.99 9.85 -17.48
N ILE A 62 9.01 10.21 -18.32
CA ILE A 62 8.66 9.45 -19.51
C ILE A 62 9.80 9.58 -20.52
N THR A 63 10.17 8.44 -21.08
CA THR A 63 11.18 8.32 -22.14
C THR A 63 10.68 7.31 -23.16
N GLU A 64 11.15 7.40 -24.39
CA GLU A 64 11.00 6.33 -25.38
C GLU A 64 11.49 4.99 -24.78
N VAL A 65 10.89 3.89 -25.23
CA VAL A 65 11.33 2.56 -24.82
C VAL A 65 12.80 2.36 -25.23
N PRO A 66 13.70 2.02 -24.29
CA PRO A 66 15.11 1.83 -24.62
C PRO A 66 15.32 0.71 -25.64
N VAL A 67 16.20 0.92 -26.61
CA VAL A 67 16.60 -0.10 -27.62
C VAL A 67 17.09 -1.41 -27.00
N SER A 68 17.60 -1.36 -25.77
CA SER A 68 18.01 -2.54 -25.00
C SER A 68 16.84 -3.43 -24.56
N ARG A 69 15.59 -2.97 -24.67
CA ARG A 69 14.38 -3.73 -24.38
C ARG A 69 13.74 -4.38 -25.61
N GLY A 70 14.26 -4.15 -26.81
CA GLY A 70 13.75 -4.68 -28.07
C GLY A 70 13.55 -3.61 -29.14
N ASP A 71 13.19 -4.05 -30.34
CA ASP A 71 12.86 -3.19 -31.49
C ASP A 71 11.39 -2.74 -31.40
N TRP A 72 11.11 -1.80 -30.49
CA TRP A 72 9.76 -1.30 -30.23
C TRP A 72 9.27 -0.35 -31.32
N ASP A 73 10.18 0.29 -32.07
CA ASP A 73 9.85 1.10 -33.24
C ASP A 73 9.09 0.27 -34.29
N SER A 74 9.41 -1.02 -34.42
CA SER A 74 8.68 -1.93 -35.31
C SER A 74 7.21 -2.16 -34.95
N TYR A 75 6.80 -1.85 -33.71
CA TYR A 75 5.43 -1.98 -33.22
C TYR A 75 4.65 -0.67 -33.22
N TYR A 76 5.29 0.47 -33.50
CA TYR A 76 4.59 1.75 -33.57
C TYR A 76 3.70 1.84 -34.83
N ASP A 77 2.45 2.25 -34.64
CA ASP A 77 1.56 2.69 -35.72
C ASP A 77 0.62 3.79 -35.19
N PRO A 78 0.56 4.98 -35.82
CA PRO A 78 -0.37 6.03 -35.41
C PRO A 78 -1.85 5.65 -35.57
N ASP A 79 -2.19 4.65 -36.40
CA ASP A 79 -3.54 4.09 -36.48
C ASP A 79 -3.82 3.21 -35.25
N GLN A 80 -4.70 3.70 -34.37
CA GLN A 80 -5.12 3.00 -33.16
C GLN A 80 -5.87 1.69 -33.41
N THR A 81 -6.27 1.43 -34.66
CA THR A 81 -6.97 0.21 -35.08
C THR A 81 -6.08 -0.77 -35.84
N ALA A 82 -4.81 -0.43 -36.09
CA ALA A 82 -3.88 -1.30 -36.78
C ALA A 82 -3.60 -2.57 -35.96
N GLU A 83 -3.75 -3.74 -36.60
CA GLU A 83 -3.60 -5.03 -35.95
C GLU A 83 -2.13 -5.28 -35.53
N GLY A 84 -1.93 -5.67 -34.27
CA GLY A 84 -0.61 -6.00 -33.73
C GLY A 84 0.33 -4.80 -33.53
N LYS A 85 -0.22 -3.57 -33.50
CA LYS A 85 0.54 -2.32 -33.34
C LYS A 85 0.13 -1.56 -32.08
N MET A 86 0.97 -0.59 -31.68
CA MET A 86 0.75 0.34 -30.58
C MET A 86 0.93 1.77 -31.08
N TYR A 87 0.10 2.70 -30.65
CA TYR A 87 0.25 4.14 -30.97
C TYR A 87 1.12 4.89 -29.95
N THR A 88 1.75 4.16 -29.01
CA THR A 88 2.63 4.67 -27.97
C THR A 88 3.89 3.81 -27.90
N THR A 89 5.05 4.44 -27.82
CA THR A 89 6.38 3.81 -27.64
C THR A 89 7.17 4.50 -26.55
#